data_AF-A0A440VRQ0-F1
#
_entry.id   AF-A0A440VRQ0-F1
#
_cell.length_a   1.000
_cell.length_b   1.000
_cell.length_c   1.000
_cell.angle_alpha   90.00
_cell.angle_beta   90.00
_cell.angle_gamma   90.00
#
_symmetry.space_group_name_H-M   'P 1'
#
loop_
_entity.id
_entity.type
_entity.pdbx_description
1 polymer ?
#
loop_
_entity_poly.entity_id
_entity_poly.type
_entity_poly.pdbx_seq_one_letter_code
_entity_poly.pdbx_strand_id
1 'polypeptide(L)' 'MAAHNLPPEFAWLLNELFTEVLDGRNESLTDGVQRALGRRPKDFSAYATETAASGVWSN' A
#
# COMPACT_ATOMS: atom_id res chain seq x y z
N MET A 1 21.73 3.21 2.85
CA MET A 1 20.28 3.44 2.76
C MET A 1 20.07 4.90 2.46
N ALA A 2 19.40 5.25 1.37
CA ALA A 2 19.12 6.65 1.07
C ALA A 2 18.18 7.19 2.16
N ALA A 3 18.73 8.00 3.07
CA ALA A 3 17.91 8.90 3.84
C ALA A 3 17.34 9.90 2.82
N HIS A 4 16.11 9.67 2.37
CA HIS A 4 15.36 10.70 1.66
C HIS A 4 15.42 11.96 2.54
N ASN A 5 15.73 13.13 1.95
CA ASN A 5 15.75 14.43 2.64
C ASN A 5 14.32 14.83 3.08
N LEU A 6 13.69 13.98 3.87
CA LEU A 6 12.37 14.18 4.42
C LEU A 6 12.54 15.00 5.71
N PRO A 7 11.75 16.08 5.86
CA PRO A 7 11.69 16.79 7.12
C PRO A 7 11.39 15.84 8.30
N PRO A 8 11.96 16.08 9.50
CA PRO A 8 11.84 15.16 10.65
C PRO A 8 10.41 14.79 11.04
N GLU A 9 9.45 15.69 10.82
CA GLU A 9 8.03 15.45 11.09
C GLU A 9 7.45 14.31 10.25
N PHE A 10 7.93 14.11 9.02
CA PHE A 10 7.49 12.99 8.18
C PHE A 10 8.05 11.67 8.67
N ALA A 11 9.28 11.64 9.15
CA ALA A 11 9.86 10.43 9.73
C ALA A 11 9.10 10.02 11.00
N TRP A 12 8.77 10.98 11.86
CA TRP A 12 7.92 10.74 13.02
C TRP A 12 6.53 10.23 12.62
N LEU A 13 5.87 10.90 11.66
CA LEU A 13 4.54 10.50 11.16
C LEU A 13 4.53 9.08 10.59
N LEU A 14 5.52 8.72 9.77
CA LEU A 14 5.61 7.37 9.19
C LEU A 14 5.82 6.31 10.27
N ASN A 15 6.67 6.60 11.27
CA ASN A 15 6.87 5.70 12.40
C ASN A 15 5.58 5.48 13.19
N GLU A 16 4.86 6.56 13.49
CA GLU A 16 3.58 6.50 14.21
C GLU A 16 2.54 5.73 13.41
N LEU A 17 2.37 6.06 12.12
CA LEU A 17 1.41 5.40 11.24
C LEU A 17 1.65 3.88 11.18
N PHE A 18 2.90 3.45 11.01
CA PHE A 18 3.21 2.03 10.97
C PHE A 18 3.04 1.35 12.32
N THR A 19 3.36 2.04 13.43
CA THR A 19 3.17 1.50 14.77
C THR A 19 1.69 1.29 15.08
N GLU A 20 0.83 2.24 14.75
CA GLU A 20 -0.59 2.19 15.12
C GLU A 20 -1.47 1.42 14.13
N VAL A 21 -1.12 1.41 12.83
CA VAL A 21 -1.95 0.78 11.79
C VAL A 21 -1.53 -0.67 11.52
N LEU A 22 -0.23 -0.98 11.62
CA LEU A 22 0.33 -2.30 11.33
C LEU A 22 0.63 -3.11 12.60
N ASP A 23 -0.08 -2.86 13.69
CA ASP A 23 0.00 -3.61 14.95
C ASP A 23 -0.76 -4.96 14.93
N GLY A 24 -1.28 -5.36 13.77
CA GLY A 24 -2.03 -6.60 13.57
C GLY A 24 -3.54 -6.48 13.78
N ARG A 25 -4.06 -5.42 14.42
CA ARG A 25 -5.52 -5.26 14.61
C ARG A 25 -6.32 -5.17 13.31
N ASN A 26 -5.65 -4.82 12.21
CA ASN A 26 -6.25 -4.60 10.89
C ASN A 26 -5.96 -5.72 9.87
N GLU A 27 -5.42 -6.86 10.29
CA GLU A 27 -4.89 -7.88 9.36
C GLU A 27 -5.91 -8.91 8.85
N SER A 28 -7.15 -8.85 9.34
CA SER A 28 -8.19 -9.80 8.97
C SER A 28 -8.76 -9.53 7.58
N LEU A 29 -9.07 -10.59 6.85
CA LEU A 29 -9.75 -10.50 5.55
C LEU A 29 -11.13 -9.83 5.71
N THR A 30 -11.48 -9.02 4.72
CA THR A 30 -12.76 -8.31 4.65
C THR A 30 -13.31 -8.28 3.22
N ASP A 31 -14.58 -7.93 3.06
CA ASP A 31 -15.32 -7.92 1.79
C ASP A 31 -15.62 -6.50 1.29
N GLY A 32 -14.96 -5.48 1.85
CA GLY A 32 -15.24 -4.07 1.57
C GLY A 32 -15.20 -3.71 0.09
N VAL A 33 -14.28 -4.29 -0.69
CA VAL A 33 -14.18 -4.04 -2.14
C VAL A 33 -15.40 -4.58 -2.88
N GLN A 34 -15.87 -5.77 -2.51
CA GLN A 34 -17.06 -6.41 -3.07
C GLN A 34 -18.30 -5.57 -2.78
N ARG A 35 -18.45 -5.10 -1.54
CA ARG A 35 -19.57 -4.24 -1.13
C ARG A 35 -19.57 -2.89 -1.85
N ALA A 36 -18.40 -2.28 -2.04
CA ALA A 36 -18.28 -0.98 -2.68
C ALA A 36 -18.43 -1.02 -4.21
N LEU A 37 -17.89 -2.05 -4.87
CA LEU A 37 -17.74 -2.08 -6.33
C LEU A 37 -18.56 -3.18 -7.03
N GLY A 38 -19.23 -4.07 -6.29
CA GLY A 38 -20.00 -5.18 -6.86
C GLY A 38 -19.15 -6.25 -7.57
N ARG A 39 -17.82 -6.23 -7.40
CA ARG A 39 -16.88 -7.19 -7.99
C ARG A 39 -15.81 -7.60 -6.98
N ARG A 40 -15.15 -8.74 -7.23
CA ARG A 40 -14.01 -9.18 -6.43
C ARG A 40 -12.84 -8.18 -6.51
N PRO A 41 -12.03 -8.04 -5.43
CA PRO A 41 -10.79 -7.29 -5.49
C PRO A 41 -9.88 -7.89 -6.57
N LYS A 42 -9.09 -7.02 -7.20
CA LYS A 42 -8.06 -7.47 -8.14
C LYS A 42 -6.91 -8.08 -7.35
N ASP A 43 -6.38 -9.19 -7.81
CA ASP A 43 -5.17 -9.76 -7.25
C ASP A 43 -3.98 -8.79 -7.43
N PHE A 44 -3.19 -8.59 -6.38
CA PHE A 44 -2.08 -7.64 -6.42
C PHE A 44 -0.99 -8.05 -7.41
N SER A 45 -0.73 -9.35 -7.57
CA SER A 45 0.27 -9.84 -8.53
C SER A 45 -0.16 -9.53 -9.96
N ALA A 46 -1.43 -9.71 -10.29
CA ALA A 46 -1.99 -9.33 -11.58
C ALA A 46 -1.84 -7.82 -11.84
N TYR A 47 -2.14 -6.99 -10.84
CA TYR A 47 -1.94 -5.54 -10.94
C TYR A 47 -0.46 -5.18 -11.20
N ALA A 48 0.45 -5.77 -10.43
CA ALA A 48 1.88 -5.48 -10.55
C ALA A 48 2.42 -5.87 -11.93
N THR A 49 2.03 -7.03 -12.45
CA THR A 49 2.41 -7.48 -13.80
C THR A 49 1.91 -6.56 -14.90
N GLU A 50 0.62 -6.18 -14.87
CA GLU A 50 0.05 -5.27 -15.87
C GLU A 50 0.68 -3.87 -15.80
N THR A 51 0.95 -3.38 -14.58
CA THR A 51 1.58 -2.06 -14.39
C THR A 51 3.01 -2.04 -14.88
N ALA A 52 3.80 -3.08 -14.58
CA ALA A 52 5.14 -3.22 -15.11
C ALA A 52 5.15 -3.22 -16.66
N ALA A 53 4.20 -3.94 -17.28
CA ALA A 53 4.08 -4.00 -18.73
C ALA A 53 3.73 -2.65 -19.38
N SER A 54 3.13 -1.71 -18.64
CA SER A 54 2.86 -0.35 -19.13
C SER A 54 4.12 0.53 -19.28
N GLY A 55 5.26 0.09 -18.74
CA GLY A 55 6.53 0.81 -18.84
C GLY A 55 6.68 2.00 -17.89
N VAL A 56 5.70 2.28 -17.03
CA VAL A 56 5.74 3.41 -16.07
C VAL A 56 6.89 3.33 -15.06
N TRP A 57 7.55 2.19 -14.93
CA TRP A 57 8.70 1.97 -14.05
C TRP A 57 10.04 1.87 -14.80
N SER A 58 10.02 1.97 -16.13
CA SER A 58 11.22 1.97 -16.97
C SER A 58 11.85 3.37 -16.97
N ASN A 59 12.53 3.70 -15.87
CA ASN A 59 13.42 4.87 -15.78
C ASN A 59 14.76 4.59 -16.48
#